data_AF-A0A9P7XE97-F1
#
_entry.id   AF-A0A9P7XE97-F1
#
_cell.length_a   1.000
_cell.length_b   1.000
_cell.length_c   1.000
_cell.angle_alpha   90.00
_cell.angle_beta   90.00
_cell.angle_gamma   90.00
#
_symmetry.space_group_name_H-M   'P 1'
#
loop_
_entity.id
_entity.type
_entity.pdbx_description
1 polymer ?
#
loop_
_entity_poly.entity_id
_entity_poly.type
_entity_poly.pdbx_seq_one_letter_code
_entity_poly.pdbx_strand_id
1 'polypeptide(L)'
;MSYRHAVVLSTTSFFLGVLFISFNVDYRLLYGEVTPEAFQAGLQFYTTFYNAPVAVKTLLHSLIGIDIFAVVLKLNKWDESALFFDGSSLVALMAGVVLYLSVVIPGVKTLMEPLAGETEAERVEVLRIVGAGNTMTIGCLLAVLAMQAGQEYARRYAVRELARFKEAEMKANKTQ
;
A
#
# COMPACT_ATOMS: atom_id res chain seq x y z
N MET A 1 -6.03 -10.65 17.98
CA MET A 1 -6.12 -9.75 16.80
C MET A 1 -7.56 -9.31 16.66
N SER A 2 -7.84 -8.00 16.58
CA SER A 2 -9.19 -7.49 16.32
C SER A 2 -9.52 -7.62 14.82
N TYR A 3 -10.80 -7.76 14.46
CA TYR A 3 -11.26 -7.84 13.07
C TYR A 3 -10.75 -6.65 12.22
N ARG A 4 -10.67 -5.45 12.81
CA ARG A 4 -10.17 -4.23 12.14
C ARG A 4 -8.71 -4.37 11.68
N HIS A 5 -7.88 -5.03 12.49
CA HIS A 5 -6.48 -5.25 12.17
C HIS A 5 -6.32 -6.25 11.01
N ALA A 6 -7.14 -7.30 10.99
CA ALA A 6 -7.14 -8.27 9.90
C ALA A 6 -7.58 -7.63 8.57
N VAL A 7 -8.57 -6.73 8.60
CA VAL A 7 -9.01 -6.00 7.41
C VAL A 7 -7.85 -5.23 6.81
N VAL A 8 -7.19 -4.34 7.58
CA VAL A 8 -6.04 -3.54 7.11
C VAL A 8 -4.93 -4.43 6.51
N LEU A 9 -4.53 -5.50 7.22
CA LEU A 9 -3.52 -6.41 6.69
C LEU A 9 -3.94 -7.06 5.37
N SER A 10 -5.20 -7.49 5.26
CA SER A 10 -5.70 -8.16 4.06
C SER A 10 -5.80 -7.22 2.86
N THR A 11 -6.33 -6.01 3.05
CA THR A 11 -6.47 -4.99 1.99
C THR A 11 -5.12 -4.47 1.54
N THR A 12 -4.22 -4.12 2.47
CA THR A 12 -2.86 -3.69 2.15
C THR A 12 -2.09 -4.79 1.40
N SER A 13 -2.19 -6.05 1.84
CA SER A 13 -1.52 -7.18 1.15
C SER A 13 -2.08 -7.44 -0.24
N PHE A 14 -3.41 -7.30 -0.43
CA PHE A 14 -4.05 -7.41 -1.72
C PHE A 14 -3.49 -6.36 -2.70
N PHE A 15 -3.40 -5.09 -2.30
CA PHE A 15 -2.84 -4.04 -3.16
C PHE A 15 -1.34 -4.21 -3.41
N LEU A 16 -0.57 -4.69 -2.43
CA LEU A 16 0.82 -5.08 -2.68
C LEU A 16 0.93 -6.20 -3.71
N GLY A 17 0.00 -7.16 -3.72
CA GLY A 17 -0.08 -8.17 -4.77
C GLY A 17 -0.36 -7.59 -6.16
N VAL A 18 -1.31 -6.65 -6.26
CA VAL A 18 -1.61 -5.93 -7.51
C VAL A 18 -0.38 -5.15 -7.99
N LEU A 19 0.26 -4.40 -7.10
CA LEU A 19 1.45 -3.61 -7.43
C LEU A 19 2.67 -4.48 -7.73
N PHE A 20 2.78 -5.67 -7.14
CA PHE A 20 3.82 -6.63 -7.48
C PHE A 20 3.69 -7.13 -8.93
N ILE A 21 2.46 -7.31 -9.41
CA ILE A 21 2.21 -7.63 -10.83
C ILE A 21 2.68 -6.47 -11.71
N SER A 22 2.33 -5.22 -11.38
CA SER A 22 2.84 -4.03 -12.09
C SER A 22 4.37 -3.95 -12.06
N PHE A 23 4.98 -4.26 -10.91
CA PHE A 23 6.42 -4.20 -10.71
C PHE A 23 7.20 -5.12 -11.65
N ASN A 24 6.64 -6.28 -12.04
CA ASN A 24 7.31 -7.17 -13.01
C ASN A 24 7.53 -6.51 -14.37
N VAL A 25 6.66 -5.56 -14.74
CA VAL A 25 6.77 -4.76 -15.96
C VAL A 25 7.59 -3.50 -15.69
N ASP A 26 7.28 -2.78 -14.62
CA ASP A 26 7.95 -1.53 -14.24
C ASP A 26 9.45 -1.72 -13.99
N TYR A 27 9.86 -2.87 -13.44
CA TYR A 27 11.25 -3.15 -13.15
C TYR A 27 12.15 -3.03 -14.39
N ARG A 28 11.67 -3.54 -15.53
CA ARG A 28 12.42 -3.50 -16.80
C ARG A 28 12.58 -2.07 -17.32
N LEU A 29 11.60 -1.20 -17.03
CA LEU A 29 11.57 0.20 -17.46
C LEU A 29 12.37 1.11 -16.53
N LEU A 30 12.44 0.77 -15.24
CA LEU A 30 13.10 1.59 -14.22
C LEU A 30 14.57 1.23 -14.05
N TYR A 31 14.87 -0.07 -13.98
CA TYR A 31 16.17 -0.60 -13.56
C TYR A 31 16.89 -1.40 -14.65
N GLY A 32 16.24 -1.65 -15.79
CA GLY A 32 16.82 -2.31 -16.95
C GLY A 32 17.13 -1.36 -18.09
N GLU A 33 17.67 -1.92 -19.17
CA GLU A 33 17.73 -1.24 -20.47
C GLU A 33 16.34 -1.20 -21.10
N VAL A 34 15.89 -0.01 -21.52
CA VAL A 34 14.57 0.16 -22.12
C VAL A 34 14.62 -0.25 -23.59
N THR A 35 14.38 -1.52 -23.84
CA THR A 35 14.24 -2.04 -25.20
C THR A 35 12.85 -1.72 -25.78
N PRO A 36 12.69 -1.73 -27.11
CA PRO A 36 11.37 -1.59 -27.74
C PRO A 36 10.35 -2.61 -27.22
N GLU A 37 10.78 -3.84 -26.92
CA GLU A 37 9.93 -4.89 -26.36
C GLU A 37 9.48 -4.55 -24.93
N ALA A 38 10.38 -4.01 -24.10
CA ALA A 38 10.04 -3.57 -22.75
C ALA A 38 9.01 -2.41 -22.78
N PHE A 39 9.20 -1.46 -23.69
CA PHE A 39 8.24 -0.37 -23.90
C PHE A 39 6.87 -0.89 -24.35
N GLN A 40 6.81 -1.77 -25.34
CA GLN A 40 5.55 -2.34 -25.83
C GLN A 40 4.84 -3.17 -24.77
N ALA A 41 5.58 -3.97 -23.99
CA ALA A 41 5.02 -4.74 -22.88
C ALA A 41 4.41 -3.82 -21.80
N GLY A 42 5.10 -2.73 -21.45
CA GLY A 42 4.57 -1.72 -20.54
C GLY A 42 3.33 -1.03 -21.07
N LEU A 43 3.35 -0.61 -22.33
CA LEU A 43 2.21 0.02 -22.97
C LEU A 43 0.99 -0.92 -22.95
N GLN A 44 1.14 -2.16 -23.41
CA GLN A 44 0.08 -3.16 -23.42
C GLN A 44 -0.48 -3.43 -22.02
N PHE A 45 0.40 -3.54 -21.02
CA PHE A 45 0.00 -3.75 -19.63
C PHE A 45 -0.89 -2.62 -19.12
N TYR A 46 -0.47 -1.36 -19.25
CA TYR A 46 -1.25 -0.22 -18.78
C TYR A 46 -2.49 0.07 -19.63
N THR A 47 -2.48 -0.25 -20.94
CA THR A 47 -3.68 -0.23 -21.78
C THR A 47 -4.75 -1.16 -21.23
N THR A 48 -4.38 -2.33 -20.69
CA THR A 48 -5.33 -3.28 -20.09
C THR A 48 -6.06 -2.68 -18.90
N PHE A 49 -5.33 -1.99 -17.99
CA PHE A 49 -5.95 -1.30 -16.85
C PHE A 49 -6.77 -0.08 -17.28
N TYR A 50 -6.29 0.66 -18.28
CA TYR A 50 -7.02 1.80 -18.81
C TYR A 50 -8.36 1.40 -19.41
N ASN A 51 -8.40 0.29 -20.15
CA ASN A 51 -9.61 -0.21 -20.81
C ASN A 51 -10.42 -1.18 -19.94
N ALA A 52 -10.00 -1.44 -18.70
CA ALA A 52 -10.71 -2.36 -17.81
C ALA A 52 -12.19 -1.90 -17.61
N PRO A 53 -13.14 -2.85 -17.54
CA PRO A 53 -14.54 -2.52 -17.27
C PRO A 53 -14.69 -1.70 -15.98
N VAL A 54 -15.68 -0.80 -15.96
CA VAL A 54 -15.94 0.07 -14.80
C VAL A 54 -16.10 -0.75 -13.52
N ALA A 55 -16.71 -1.94 -13.58
CA ALA A 55 -16.86 -2.83 -12.43
C ALA A 55 -15.51 -3.16 -11.75
N VAL A 56 -14.45 -3.43 -12.52
CA VAL A 56 -13.11 -3.72 -11.99
C VAL A 56 -12.52 -2.47 -11.33
N LYS A 57 -12.62 -1.33 -11.98
CA LYS A 57 -12.14 -0.05 -11.45
C LYS A 57 -12.87 0.29 -10.15
N THR A 58 -14.19 0.23 -10.13
CA THR A 58 -15.01 0.50 -8.94
C THR A 58 -14.66 -0.44 -7.80
N LEU A 59 -14.52 -1.75 -8.06
CA LEU A 59 -14.11 -2.72 -7.05
C LEU A 59 -12.77 -2.33 -6.39
N LEU A 60 -11.74 -2.03 -7.19
CA LEU A 60 -10.43 -1.64 -6.67
C LEU A 60 -10.50 -0.35 -5.86
N HIS A 61 -11.20 0.68 -6.34
CA HIS A 61 -11.35 1.93 -5.60
C HIS A 61 -12.17 1.76 -4.31
N SER A 62 -13.18 0.89 -4.31
CA SER A 62 -13.93 0.55 -3.09
C SER A 62 -13.05 -0.13 -2.06
N LEU A 63 -12.13 -1.01 -2.47
CA LEU A 63 -11.17 -1.64 -1.56
C LEU A 63 -10.18 -0.63 -0.96
N ILE A 64 -9.76 0.39 -1.71
CA ILE A 64 -8.97 1.51 -1.14
C ILE A 64 -9.78 2.21 -0.05
N GLY A 65 -11.05 2.51 -0.32
CA GLY A 65 -11.95 3.14 0.65
C GLY A 65 -12.14 2.29 1.92
N ILE A 66 -12.29 0.97 1.77
CA ILE A 66 -12.37 0.03 2.91
C ILE A 66 -11.08 0.04 3.73
N ASP A 67 -9.91 0.09 3.10
CA ASP A 67 -8.62 0.12 3.80
C ASP A 67 -8.48 1.38 4.65
N ILE A 68 -8.74 2.55 4.05
CA ILE A 68 -8.73 3.85 4.74
C ILE A 68 -9.69 3.83 5.92
N PHE A 69 -10.93 3.39 5.69
CA PHE A 69 -11.96 3.33 6.73
C PHE A 69 -11.55 2.40 7.88
N ALA A 70 -10.95 1.26 7.59
CA ALA A 70 -10.48 0.32 8.60
C ALA A 70 -9.38 0.93 9.48
N VAL A 71 -8.41 1.65 8.90
CA VAL A 71 -7.36 2.35 9.66
C VAL A 71 -7.96 3.46 10.53
N VAL A 72 -8.88 4.27 10.01
CA VAL A 72 -9.57 5.33 10.77
C VAL A 72 -10.36 4.74 11.95
N LEU A 73 -11.05 3.61 11.78
CA LEU A 73 -11.75 2.94 12.87
C LEU A 73 -10.80 2.39 13.96
N LYS A 74 -9.54 2.09 13.63
CA LYS A 74 -8.53 1.71 14.63
C LYS A 74 -8.03 2.93 15.40
N LEU A 75 -7.84 4.05 14.72
CA LEU A 75 -7.45 5.33 15.31
C LEU A 75 -8.43 5.87 16.36
N ASN A 76 -9.70 5.47 16.31
CA ASN A 76 -10.74 5.96 17.22
C ASN A 76 -10.48 5.75 18.72
N LYS A 77 -9.52 4.89 19.10
CA LYS A 77 -9.14 4.73 20.52
C LYS A 77 -8.30 5.88 21.06
N TRP A 78 -7.58 6.61 20.21
CA TRP A 78 -6.69 7.72 20.58
C TRP A 78 -5.69 7.41 21.70
N ASP A 79 -5.36 6.14 21.94
CA ASP A 79 -4.28 5.76 22.83
C ASP A 79 -2.92 5.90 22.12
N GLU A 80 -1.81 5.85 22.87
CA GLU A 80 -0.46 6.00 22.31
C GLU A 80 -0.20 4.97 21.19
N SER A 81 -0.65 3.73 21.38
CA SER A 81 -0.51 2.69 20.37
C SER A 81 -1.26 3.03 19.08
N ALA A 82 -2.49 3.52 19.17
CA ALA A 82 -3.28 3.93 18.01
C ALA A 82 -2.60 5.12 17.32
N LEU A 83 -2.17 6.13 18.06
CA LEU A 83 -1.56 7.33 17.47
C LEU A 83 -0.27 7.00 16.71
N PHE A 84 0.65 6.23 17.32
CA PHE A 84 1.93 5.91 16.71
C PHE A 84 1.82 4.86 15.59
N PHE A 85 1.07 3.78 15.78
CA PHE A 85 1.02 2.72 14.77
C PHE A 85 -0.06 2.98 13.72
N ASP A 86 -1.30 3.26 14.15
CA ASP A 86 -2.42 3.46 13.22
C ASP A 86 -2.39 4.85 12.59
N GLY A 87 -1.90 5.88 13.29
CA GLY A 87 -1.73 7.22 12.74
C GLY A 87 -0.64 7.26 11.66
N SER A 88 0.53 6.69 11.93
CA SER A 88 1.59 6.57 10.91
C SER A 88 1.18 5.67 9.74
N SER A 89 0.42 4.61 10.01
CA SER A 89 -0.18 3.79 8.93
C SER A 89 -1.12 4.61 8.05
N LEU A 90 -1.97 5.46 8.64
CA LEU A 90 -2.87 6.31 7.87
C LEU A 90 -2.09 7.30 7.00
N VAL A 91 -1.06 7.94 7.54
CA VAL A 91 -0.22 8.87 6.77
C VAL A 91 0.46 8.16 5.59
N ALA A 92 1.04 6.98 5.83
CA ALA A 92 1.68 6.20 4.77
C ALA A 92 0.67 5.75 3.70
N LEU A 93 -0.51 5.27 4.12
CA LEU A 93 -1.58 4.90 3.20
C LEU A 93 -2.04 6.09 2.35
N MET A 94 -2.25 7.25 2.98
CA MET A 94 -2.65 8.46 2.26
C MET A 94 -1.58 8.96 1.30
N ALA A 95 -0.29 8.83 1.63
CA ALA A 95 0.79 9.12 0.70
C ALA A 95 0.73 8.24 -0.55
N GLY A 96 0.47 6.93 -0.38
CA GLY A 96 0.25 6.00 -1.49
C GLY A 96 -0.98 6.36 -2.33
N VAL A 97 -2.09 6.74 -1.69
CA VAL A 97 -3.30 7.21 -2.39
C VAL A 97 -3.04 8.49 -3.18
N VAL A 98 -2.30 9.44 -2.62
CA VAL A 98 -1.92 10.66 -3.33
C VAL A 98 -1.07 10.33 -4.55
N LEU A 99 -0.04 9.49 -4.41
CA LEU A 99 0.78 9.04 -5.54
C LEU A 99 -0.06 8.36 -6.64
N TYR A 100 -1.02 7.51 -6.25
CA TYR A 100 -1.93 6.88 -7.18
C TYR A 100 -2.77 7.91 -7.96
N LEU A 101 -3.39 8.86 -7.24
CA LEU A 101 -4.28 9.86 -7.84
C LEU A 101 -3.54 10.93 -8.65
N SER A 102 -2.34 11.35 -8.23
CA SER A 102 -1.62 12.48 -8.83
C SER A 102 -0.53 12.08 -9.82
N VAL A 103 -0.04 10.84 -9.76
CA VAL A 103 1.03 10.34 -10.64
C VAL A 103 0.54 9.21 -11.54
N VAL A 104 0.01 8.15 -10.94
CA VAL A 104 -0.32 6.92 -11.69
C VAL A 104 -1.52 7.14 -12.63
N ILE A 105 -2.65 7.63 -12.12
CA ILE A 105 -3.84 7.86 -12.96
C ILE A 105 -3.54 8.85 -14.10
N PRO A 106 -2.96 10.05 -13.85
CA PRO A 106 -2.67 10.98 -14.92
C PRO A 106 -1.65 10.43 -15.93
N GLY A 107 -0.58 9.77 -15.46
CA GLY A 107 0.43 9.19 -16.34
C GLY A 107 -0.13 8.10 -17.25
N VAL A 108 -0.98 7.20 -16.73
CA VAL A 108 -1.66 6.20 -17.56
C VAL A 108 -2.59 6.85 -18.57
N LYS A 109 -3.30 7.93 -18.20
CA LYS A 109 -4.15 8.67 -19.14
C LYS A 109 -3.31 9.30 -20.26
N THR A 110 -2.21 9.98 -19.92
CA THR A 110 -1.30 10.58 -20.91
C THR A 110 -0.72 9.54 -21.88
N LEU A 111 -0.38 8.33 -21.40
CA LEU A 111 0.11 7.26 -22.27
C LEU A 111 -0.90 6.77 -23.31
N MET A 112 -2.19 6.83 -22.97
CA MET A 112 -3.30 6.32 -23.81
C MET A 112 -3.92 7.41 -24.69
N GLU A 113 -3.78 8.67 -24.28
CA GLU A 113 -4.24 9.86 -24.99
C GLU A 113 -3.04 10.79 -25.26
N PRO A 114 -2.04 10.35 -26.07
CA PRO A 114 -0.83 11.11 -26.33
C PRO A 114 -1.13 12.41 -27.09
N LEU A 115 -0.34 13.46 -26.82
CA LEU A 115 -0.46 14.74 -27.50
C LEU A 115 0.04 14.65 -28.95
N ALA A 116 -0.49 15.50 -29.82
CA ALA A 116 -0.04 15.57 -31.21
C ALA A 116 1.44 15.98 -31.27
N GLY A 117 2.27 15.13 -31.89
CA GLY A 117 3.71 15.36 -32.02
C GLY A 117 4.56 14.78 -30.88
N GLU A 118 3.96 14.09 -29.90
CA GLU A 118 4.70 13.41 -28.84
C GLU A 118 5.58 12.28 -29.42
N THR A 119 6.85 12.32 -29.07
CA THR A 119 7.87 11.36 -29.51
C THR A 119 7.82 10.07 -28.70
N GLU A 120 8.39 8.98 -29.23
CA GLU A 120 8.48 7.72 -28.49
C GLU A 120 9.29 7.85 -27.19
N ALA A 121 10.35 8.68 -27.20
CA ALA A 121 11.18 8.92 -26.02
C ALA A 121 10.38 9.59 -24.88
N GLU A 122 9.52 10.56 -25.21
CA GLU A 122 8.63 11.19 -24.23
C GLU A 122 7.63 10.18 -23.66
N ARG A 123 7.08 9.30 -24.50
CA ARG A 123 6.16 8.23 -24.04
C ARG A 123 6.85 7.23 -23.11
N VAL A 124 8.11 6.89 -23.40
CA VAL A 124 8.94 6.07 -22.50
C VAL A 124 9.12 6.76 -21.15
N GLU A 125 9.35 8.07 -21.14
CA GLU A 125 9.48 8.84 -19.89
C GLU A 125 8.19 8.81 -19.07
N VAL A 126 7.03 9.06 -19.68
CA VAL A 126 5.73 8.96 -18.99
C VAL A 126 5.53 7.56 -18.39
N LEU A 127 5.91 6.52 -19.12
CA LEU A 127 5.82 5.14 -18.66
C LEU A 127 6.72 4.87 -17.43
N ARG A 128 7.93 5.45 -17.40
CA ARG A 128 8.82 5.39 -16.23
C ARG A 128 8.27 6.19 -15.04
N ILE A 129 7.61 7.32 -15.28
CA ILE A 129 6.93 8.10 -14.23
C ILE A 129 5.83 7.27 -13.57
N VAL A 130 5.01 6.56 -14.36
CA VAL A 130 3.98 5.65 -13.85
C VAL A 130 4.60 4.53 -13.01
N GLY A 131 5.64 3.87 -13.52
CA GLY A 131 6.32 2.79 -12.79
C GLY A 131 6.97 3.26 -11.48
N ALA A 132 7.57 4.46 -11.49
CA ALA A 132 8.12 5.08 -10.28
C ALA A 132 7.01 5.38 -9.26
N GLY A 133 5.86 5.90 -9.72
CA GLY A 133 4.65 6.11 -8.90
C GLY A 133 4.17 4.83 -8.21
N ASN A 134 4.11 3.72 -8.94
CA ASN A 134 3.77 2.41 -8.38
C ASN A 134 4.81 1.93 -7.35
N THR A 135 6.10 2.09 -7.67
CA THR A 135 7.20 1.66 -6.78
C THR A 135 7.21 2.44 -5.47
N MET A 136 6.95 3.75 -5.51
CA MET A 136 6.79 4.56 -4.30
C MET A 136 5.56 4.14 -3.50
N THR A 137 4.44 3.84 -4.18
CA THR A 137 3.23 3.31 -3.53
C THR A 137 3.50 1.98 -2.82
N ILE A 138 4.30 1.07 -3.41
CA ILE A 138 4.76 -0.16 -2.73
C ILE A 138 5.48 0.18 -1.43
N GLY A 139 6.41 1.14 -1.45
CA GLY A 139 7.11 1.59 -0.24
C GLY A 139 6.17 2.08 0.84
N CYS A 140 5.16 2.88 0.48
CA CYS A 140 4.12 3.35 1.38
C CYS A 140 3.34 2.19 2.02
N LEU A 141 2.90 1.21 1.23
CA LEU A 141 2.13 0.06 1.73
C LEU A 141 2.99 -0.91 2.56
N LEU A 142 4.28 -1.06 2.25
CA LEU A 142 5.22 -1.80 3.09
C LEU A 142 5.41 -1.12 4.45
N ALA A 143 5.43 0.22 4.49
CA ALA A 143 5.46 0.96 5.75
C ALA A 143 4.19 0.72 6.58
N VAL A 144 3.01 0.66 5.95
CA VAL A 144 1.76 0.25 6.62
C VAL A 144 1.92 -1.15 7.22
N LEU A 145 2.34 -2.15 6.45
CA LEU A 145 2.54 -3.51 6.98
C LEU A 145 3.54 -3.56 8.14
N ALA A 146 4.64 -2.81 8.05
CA ALA A 146 5.64 -2.72 9.12
C ALA A 146 5.03 -2.14 10.41
N MET A 147 4.23 -1.08 10.31
CA MET A 147 3.53 -0.50 11.46
C MET A 147 2.50 -1.47 12.05
N GLN A 148 1.72 -2.16 11.22
CA GLN A 148 0.74 -3.14 11.68
C GLN A 148 1.43 -4.33 12.39
N ALA A 149 2.52 -4.84 11.82
CA ALA A 149 3.33 -5.89 12.46
C ALA A 149 3.94 -5.41 13.80
N GLY A 150 4.45 -4.18 13.83
CA GLY A 150 4.99 -3.54 15.04
C GLY A 150 3.94 -3.41 16.14
N GLN A 151 2.72 -2.99 15.81
CA GLN A 151 1.62 -2.88 16.76
C GLN A 151 1.25 -4.24 17.36
N GLU A 152 1.15 -5.28 16.53
CA GLU A 152 0.84 -6.63 17.01
C GLU A 152 1.97 -7.20 17.87
N TYR A 153 3.23 -6.92 17.51
CA TYR A 153 4.39 -7.28 18.33
C TYR A 153 4.35 -6.58 19.70
N ALA A 154 4.16 -5.26 19.73
CA ALA A 154 4.07 -4.47 20.97
C ALA A 154 2.92 -4.96 21.86
N ARG A 155 1.75 -5.25 21.27
CA ARG A 155 0.62 -5.81 22.00
C ARG A 155 0.94 -7.17 22.62
N ARG A 156 1.57 -8.08 21.87
CA ARG A 156 1.98 -9.40 22.39
C ARG A 156 3.00 -9.28 23.51
N TYR A 157 3.93 -8.34 23.40
CA TYR A 157 4.91 -8.07 24.43
C TYR A 157 4.24 -7.59 25.73
N ALA A 158 3.38 -6.57 25.65
CA ALA A 158 2.67 -6.02 26.81
C ALA A 158 1.79 -7.07 27.54
N VAL A 159 1.10 -7.94 26.78
CA VAL A 159 0.28 -9.02 27.36
C VAL A 159 1.15 -10.03 28.13
N ARG A 160 2.33 -10.38 27.60
CA ARG A 160 3.27 -11.30 28.26
C ARG A 160 3.83 -10.69 29.54
N GLU A 161 4.13 -9.40 29.52
CA GLU A 161 4.65 -8.68 30.66
C GLU A 161 3.62 -8.59 31.80
N LEU A 162 2.38 -8.22 31.47
CA LEU A 162 1.27 -8.19 32.44
C LEU A 162 1.04 -9.56 33.09
N ALA A 163 1.14 -10.66 32.32
CA ALA A 163 0.99 -12.01 32.85
C ALA A 163 2.09 -12.34 33.89
N ARG A 164 3.35 -11.97 33.60
CA ARG A 164 4.47 -12.16 34.53
C ARG A 164 4.28 -11.39 35.83
N PHE A 165 3.82 -10.14 35.75
CA PHE A 165 3.53 -9.33 36.94
C PHE A 165 2.43 -9.96 37.80
N LYS A 166 1.31 -10.40 37.19
CA LYS A 166 0.23 -11.08 37.91
C LYS A 166 0.69 -12.38 38.56
N GLU A 167 1.54 -13.17 37.90
CA GLU A 167 2.12 -14.37 38.50
C GLU A 167 3.02 -14.05 39.69
N ALA A 168 3.81 -12.97 39.62
CA ALA A 168 4.65 -12.53 40.73
C ALA A 168 3.80 -12.04 41.93
N GLU A 169 2.74 -11.26 41.68
CA GLU A 169 1.81 -10.82 42.72
C GLU A 169 1.10 -12.00 43.39
N MET A 170 0.62 -12.98 42.63
CA MET A 170 -0.01 -14.18 43.18
C MET A 170 0.96 -15.01 44.03
N LYS A 171 2.26 -15.07 43.67
CA LYS A 171 3.27 -15.76 44.47
C LYS A 171 3.56 -14.99 45.77
N ALA A 172 3.70 -13.67 45.70
CA ALA A 172 3.91 -12.83 46.87
C ALA A 172 2.75 -12.96 47.88
N ASN A 173 1.51 -12.91 47.40
CA ASN A 173 0.31 -12.97 48.24
C ASN A 173 0.03 -14.37 48.84
N LYS A 174 0.66 -15.43 48.32
CA LYS A 174 0.60 -16.79 48.91
C LYS A 174 1.67 -17.05 49.97
N THR A 175 2.66 -16.15 50.07
CA THR A 175 3.77 -16.27 51.02
C THR A 175 3.51 -15.43 52.30
N GLN A 176 2.41 -14.68 52.31
CA GLN A 176 1.92 -13.86 53.43
C GLN A 176 0.76 -14.57 54.12
#